data_AF-A0A1C6JBN0-F1
#
_entry.id   AF-A0A1C6JBN0-F1
#
_cell.length_a   1.000
_cell.length_b   1.000
_cell.length_c   1.000
_cell.angle_alpha   90.00
_cell.angle_beta   90.00
_cell.angle_gamma   90.00
#
_symmetry.space_group_name_H-M   'P 1'
#
loop_
_entity.id
_entity.type
_entity.pdbx_description
1 polymer ?
#
loop_
_entity_poly.entity_id
_entity_poly.type
_entity_poly.pdbx_seq_one_letter_code
_entity_poly.pdbx_strand_id
1 'polypeptide(L)'
;MLQQIFLSIVGFCSGIIIAGGVVGLLIGLSIVPRYAGITHTGKHILLYEDITLLGIVCGNLFFLYGWHIPGGTFALLLYGLFSGIFLGGWIMALAEMADVFPIFSRRIKLTNGIRWVVIAVAFGKALGSLYYFYKRWFP
;
A
#
# COMPACT_ATOMS: atom_id res chain seq x y z
N MET A 1 28.65 12.84 -17.49
CA MET A 1 28.89 11.40 -17.26
C MET A 1 28.79 10.99 -15.79
N LEU A 2 29.66 11.48 -14.90
CA LEU A 2 29.63 11.11 -13.46
C LEU A 2 28.28 11.38 -12.77
N GLN A 3 27.65 12.51 -13.07
CA GLN A 3 26.32 12.87 -12.55
C GLN A 3 25.21 11.92 -13.04
N GLN A 4 25.26 11.45 -14.29
CA GLN A 4 24.27 10.50 -14.82
C GLN A 4 24.42 9.12 -14.19
N ILE A 5 25.66 8.67 -13.98
CA ILE A 5 25.95 7.41 -13.27
C ILE A 5 25.43 7.49 -11.84
N PHE A 6 25.67 8.60 -11.15
CA PHE A 6 25.16 8.81 -9.80
C PHE A 6 23.63 8.82 -9.75
N LEU A 7 22.96 9.55 -10.66
CA LEU A 7 21.50 9.55 -10.76
C LEU A 7 20.93 8.16 -11.05
N SER A 8 21.57 7.37 -11.92
CA SER A 8 21.15 5.99 -12.20
C SER A 8 21.25 5.10 -10.96
N ILE A 9 22.32 5.21 -10.16
CA ILE A 9 22.46 4.45 -8.91
C ILE A 9 21.38 4.85 -7.91
N VAL A 10 21.16 6.16 -7.72
CA VAL A 10 20.12 6.65 -6.80
C VAL A 10 18.73 6.21 -7.26
N GLY A 11 18.44 6.31 -8.56
CA GLY A 11 17.17 5.86 -9.16
C GLY A 11 16.95 4.35 -9.03
N PHE A 12 18.01 3.55 -9.16
CA PHE A 12 17.93 2.11 -8.97
C PHE A 12 17.68 1.74 -7.51
N CYS A 13 18.41 2.36 -6.57
CA CYS A 13 18.22 2.15 -5.14
C CYS A 13 16.81 2.58 -4.68
N SER A 14 16.32 3.73 -5.13
CA SER A 14 14.96 4.17 -4.81
C SER A 14 13.91 3.23 -5.41
N GLY A 15 14.13 2.76 -6.65
CA GLY A 15 13.29 1.76 -7.29
C GLY A 15 13.16 0.46 -6.48
N ILE A 16 14.28 -0.07 -5.98
CA ILE A 16 14.27 -1.27 -5.11
C ILE A 16 13.47 -1.03 -3.83
N ILE A 17 13.66 0.11 -3.17
CA ILE A 17 12.95 0.45 -1.92
C ILE A 17 11.44 0.52 -2.17
N ILE A 18 11.02 1.18 -3.25
CA ILE A 18 9.60 1.34 -3.60
C ILE A 18 9.01 -0.03 -3.97
N ALA A 19 9.69 -0.83 -4.79
CA ALA A 19 9.24 -2.17 -5.17
C ALA A 19 9.06 -3.07 -3.94
N GLY A 20 10.05 -3.08 -3.03
CA GLY A 20 9.95 -3.81 -1.76
C GLY A 20 8.77 -3.35 -0.91
N GLY A 21 8.51 -2.05 -0.83
CA GLY A 21 7.35 -1.49 -0.11
C GLY A 21 6.02 -1.93 -0.72
N VAL A 22 5.89 -1.93 -2.04
CA VAL A 22 4.67 -2.33 -2.75
C VAL A 22 4.40 -3.83 -2.59
N VAL A 23 5.41 -4.68 -2.77
CA VAL A 23 5.30 -6.14 -2.58
C VAL A 23 4.96 -6.46 -1.12
N GLY A 24 5.65 -5.80 -0.17
CA GLY A 24 5.38 -5.97 1.26
C GLY A 24 3.95 -5.58 1.63
N LEU A 25 3.41 -4.53 1.03
CA LEU A 25 2.04 -4.10 1.22
C LEU A 25 1.04 -5.13 0.63
N LEU A 26 1.28 -5.60 -0.59
CA LEU A 26 0.43 -6.61 -1.24
C LEU A 26 0.33 -7.91 -0.44
N ILE A 27 1.46 -8.42 0.04
CA ILE A 27 1.53 -9.64 0.86
C ILE A 27 0.96 -9.37 2.25
N GLY A 28 1.35 -8.27 2.88
CA GLY A 28 0.95 -7.88 4.23
C GLY A 28 -0.57 -7.68 4.37
N LEU A 29 -1.23 -7.15 3.35
CA LEU A 29 -2.69 -7.04 3.30
C LEU A 29 -3.39 -8.33 2.85
N SER A 30 -2.66 -9.29 2.30
CA SER A 30 -3.19 -10.59 1.86
C SER A 30 -4.36 -10.48 0.86
N ILE A 31 -4.41 -9.40 0.07
CA ILE A 31 -5.46 -9.18 -0.95
C ILE A 31 -5.41 -10.29 -2.02
N VAL A 32 -4.21 -10.58 -2.53
CA VAL A 32 -3.98 -11.58 -3.58
C VAL A 32 -4.35 -13.00 -3.10
N PRO A 33 -3.86 -13.48 -1.94
CA PRO A 33 -4.31 -14.75 -1.36
C PRO A 33 -5.82 -14.81 -1.11
N ARG A 34 -6.46 -13.70 -0.74
CA ARG A 34 -7.91 -13.66 -0.49
C ARG A 34 -8.71 -13.83 -1.77
N TYR A 35 -8.34 -13.15 -2.85
CA TYR A 35 -8.99 -13.37 -4.16
C TYR A 35 -8.83 -14.81 -4.63
N ALA A 36 -7.64 -15.39 -4.46
CA ALA A 36 -7.39 -16.80 -4.76
C ALA A 36 -8.24 -17.73 -3.87
N GLY A 37 -8.49 -17.36 -2.62
CA GLY A 37 -9.38 -18.07 -1.70
C GLY A 37 -10.85 -18.03 -2.14
N ILE A 38 -11.39 -16.85 -2.47
CA ILE A 38 -12.79 -16.67 -2.92
C ILE A 38 -13.06 -17.43 -4.22
N THR A 39 -12.11 -17.37 -5.16
CA THR A 39 -12.19 -18.10 -6.44
C THR A 39 -11.85 -19.59 -6.31
N HIS A 40 -11.61 -20.09 -5.09
CA HIS A 40 -11.22 -21.49 -4.82
C HIS A 40 -10.00 -21.95 -5.63
N THR A 41 -9.14 -21.01 -6.03
CA THR A 41 -8.00 -21.22 -6.94
C THR A 41 -6.67 -20.95 -6.23
N GLY A 42 -6.57 -21.31 -4.95
CA GLY A 42 -5.37 -21.12 -4.12
C GLY A 42 -4.10 -21.81 -4.65
N LYS A 43 -4.23 -22.79 -5.56
CA LYS A 43 -3.06 -23.43 -6.20
C LYS A 43 -2.29 -22.48 -7.13
N HIS A 44 -2.92 -21.39 -7.58
CA HIS A 44 -2.35 -20.48 -8.57
C HIS A 44 -2.00 -19.11 -8.00
N ILE A 45 -1.76 -18.98 -6.69
CA ILE A 45 -1.46 -17.69 -6.02
C ILE A 45 -0.33 -16.92 -6.72
N LEU A 46 0.73 -17.60 -7.15
CA LEU A 46 1.84 -16.98 -7.87
C LEU A 46 1.40 -16.29 -9.17
N LEU A 47 0.45 -16.88 -9.91
CA LEU A 47 -0.08 -16.25 -11.12
C LEU A 47 -0.84 -14.96 -10.82
N TYR A 48 -1.61 -14.92 -9.72
CA TYR A 48 -2.28 -13.68 -9.31
C TYR A 48 -1.29 -12.61 -8.89
N GLU A 49 -0.20 -13.00 -8.21
CA GLU A 49 0.87 -12.09 -7.83
C GLU A 49 1.59 -11.53 -9.06
N ASP A 50 1.98 -12.38 -10.00
CA ASP A 50 2.64 -11.98 -11.24
C ASP A 50 1.78 -11.02 -12.08
N ILE A 51 0.48 -11.29 -12.21
CA ILE A 51 -0.46 -10.41 -12.93
C ILE A 51 -0.60 -9.06 -12.21
N THR A 52 -0.61 -9.06 -10.88
CA THR A 52 -0.70 -7.83 -10.08
C THR A 52 0.58 -6.99 -10.25
N LEU A 53 1.75 -7.63 -10.20
CA LEU A 53 3.04 -6.97 -10.45
C LEU A 53 3.13 -6.41 -11.86
N LEU A 54 2.68 -7.16 -12.86
CA LEU A 54 2.60 -6.71 -14.24
C LEU A 54 1.69 -5.49 -14.35
N GLY A 55 0.53 -5.50 -13.68
CA GLY A 55 -0.37 -4.35 -13.59
C GLY A 55 0.28 -3.11 -12.97
N ILE A 56 1.09 -3.28 -11.92
CA ILE A 56 1.85 -2.17 -11.28
C ILE A 56 2.90 -1.61 -12.25
N VAL A 57 3.66 -2.48 -12.93
CA VAL A 57 4.67 -2.05 -13.90
C VAL A 57 4.02 -1.30 -15.05
N CYS A 58 2.94 -1.84 -15.63
CA CYS A 58 2.18 -1.17 -16.67
C CYS A 58 1.61 0.17 -16.19
N GLY A 59 0.98 0.21 -15.00
CA GLY A 59 0.43 1.44 -14.42
C GLY A 59 1.50 2.52 -14.19
N ASN A 60 2.69 2.13 -13.72
CA ASN A 60 3.82 3.04 -13.54
C ASN A 60 4.32 3.60 -14.89
N LEU A 61 4.43 2.74 -15.92
CA LEU A 61 4.78 3.19 -17.27
C LEU A 61 3.75 4.18 -17.84
N PHE A 62 2.45 3.89 -17.67
CA PHE A 62 1.38 4.82 -18.07
C PHE A 62 1.47 6.15 -17.34
N PHE A 63 1.73 6.14 -16.03
CA PHE A 63 1.89 7.35 -15.22
C PHE A 63 3.11 8.18 -15.63
N LEU A 64 4.24 7.53 -15.90
CA LEU A 64 5.51 8.18 -16.21
C LEU A 64 5.57 8.73 -17.64
N TYR A 65 5.07 7.99 -18.62
CA TYR A 65 5.08 8.39 -20.04
C TYR A 65 3.84 9.19 -20.46
N GLY A 66 2.80 9.25 -19.62
CA GLY A 66 1.58 10.00 -19.92
C GLY A 66 0.88 9.52 -21.20
N TRP A 67 0.95 8.22 -21.49
CA TRP A 67 0.35 7.67 -22.70
C TRP A 67 -1.16 7.93 -22.70
N HIS A 68 -1.62 8.57 -23.78
CA HIS A 68 -3.03 8.85 -23.97
C HIS A 68 -3.71 7.58 -24.45
N ILE A 69 -4.63 7.05 -23.66
CA ILE A 69 -5.43 5.88 -24.02
C ILE A 69 -6.61 6.36 -24.88
N PRO A 70 -6.68 6.00 -26.19
CA PRO A 70 -7.80 6.33 -27.03
C PRO A 70 -8.98 5.40 -26.70
N GLY A 71 -9.75 5.76 -25.68
CA GLY A 71 -10.90 4.95 -25.23
C GLY A 71 -12.05 5.74 -24.60
N GLY A 72 -11.88 7.07 -24.46
CA GLY A 72 -12.92 7.99 -24.00
C GLY A 72 -13.69 7.50 -22.78
N THR A 73 -15.01 7.63 -22.82
CA THR A 73 -15.92 7.28 -21.71
C THR A 73 -15.98 5.78 -21.43
N PHE A 74 -15.82 4.91 -22.44
CA PHE A 74 -15.91 3.46 -22.25
C PHE A 74 -14.71 2.91 -21.47
N ALA A 75 -13.49 3.35 -21.79
CA ALA A 75 -12.30 2.98 -21.03
C ALA A 75 -12.35 3.51 -19.59
N LEU A 76 -12.90 4.72 -19.38
CA LEU A 76 -13.11 5.28 -18.03
C LEU A 76 -14.11 4.46 -17.22
N LEU A 77 -15.20 4.00 -17.83
CA LEU A 77 -16.20 3.15 -17.17
C LEU A 77 -15.58 1.83 -16.72
N LEU A 78 -14.86 1.14 -17.62
CA LEU A 78 -14.16 -0.10 -17.31
C LEU A 78 -13.13 0.12 -16.20
N TYR A 79 -12.32 1.16 -16.30
CA TYR A 79 -11.34 1.51 -15.28
C TYR A 79 -12.01 1.78 -13.92
N GLY A 80 -13.09 2.55 -13.88
CA GLY A 80 -13.84 2.83 -12.66
C GLY A 80 -14.41 1.56 -12.02
N LEU A 81 -14.94 0.64 -12.83
CA LEU A 81 -15.46 -0.64 -12.34
C LEU A 81 -14.34 -1.49 -11.73
N PHE A 82 -13.21 -1.67 -12.43
CA PHE A 82 -12.08 -2.45 -11.91
C PHE A 82 -11.42 -1.79 -10.69
N SER A 83 -11.27 -0.47 -10.71
CA SER A 83 -10.77 0.30 -9.57
C SER A 83 -11.68 0.15 -8.35
N GLY A 84 -13.00 0.18 -8.54
CA GLY A 84 -13.98 -0.05 -7.47
C GLY A 84 -13.89 -1.45 -6.87
N ILE A 85 -13.76 -2.50 -7.70
CA ILE A 85 -13.58 -3.88 -7.22
C ILE A 85 -12.27 -3.99 -6.41
N PHE A 86 -11.17 -3.44 -6.94
CA PHE A 86 -9.88 -3.46 -6.26
C PHE A 86 -9.94 -2.71 -4.92
N LEU A 87 -10.50 -1.50 -4.89
CA LEU A 87 -10.65 -0.70 -3.68
C LEU A 87 -11.54 -1.39 -2.65
N GLY A 88 -12.63 -2.03 -3.09
CA GLY A 88 -13.51 -2.81 -2.22
C GLY A 88 -12.78 -3.95 -1.52
N GLY A 89 -12.01 -4.73 -2.27
CA GLY A 89 -11.17 -5.78 -1.68
C GLY A 89 -10.09 -5.23 -0.76
N TRP A 90 -9.54 -4.05 -1.08
CA TRP A 90 -8.54 -3.39 -0.24
C TRP A 90 -9.11 -2.94 1.11
N ILE A 91 -10.30 -2.34 1.12
CA ILE A 91 -10.99 -1.93 2.36
C ILE A 91 -11.33 -3.16 3.22
N MET A 92 -11.81 -4.23 2.60
CA MET A 92 -12.10 -5.49 3.31
C MET A 92 -10.82 -6.10 3.91
N ALA A 93 -9.69 -6.01 3.19
CA ALA A 93 -8.40 -6.49 3.67
C ALA A 93 -7.91 -5.67 4.86
N LEU A 94 -8.02 -4.35 4.79
CA LEU A 94 -7.69 -3.44 5.89
C LEU A 94 -8.55 -3.69 7.13
N ALA A 95 -9.85 -3.94 6.96
CA ALA A 95 -10.76 -4.22 8.06
C ALA A 95 -10.35 -5.49 8.83
N GLU A 96 -10.07 -6.59 8.11
CA GLU A 96 -9.61 -7.82 8.77
C GLU A 96 -8.24 -7.62 9.45
N MET A 97 -7.32 -6.88 8.84
CA MET A 97 -6.03 -6.57 9.47
C MET A 97 -6.21 -5.68 10.72
N ALA A 98 -7.20 -4.79 10.73
CA ALA A 98 -7.55 -3.98 11.89
C ALA A 98 -8.00 -4.86 13.08
N ASP A 99 -8.79 -5.90 12.80
CA ASP A 99 -9.30 -6.84 13.80
C ASP A 99 -8.20 -7.76 14.39
N VAL A 100 -7.09 -7.94 13.68
CA VAL A 100 -5.92 -8.69 14.18
C VAL A 100 -5.18 -7.92 15.28
N PHE A 101 -5.19 -6.58 15.28
CA PHE A 101 -4.46 -5.80 16.28
C PHE A 101 -4.91 -6.07 17.73
N PRO A 102 -6.21 -6.08 18.07
CA PRO A 102 -6.69 -6.47 19.39
C PRO A 102 -6.25 -7.87 19.80
N ILE A 103 -6.27 -8.84 18.87
CA ILE A 103 -5.87 -10.22 19.12
C ILE A 103 -4.37 -10.28 19.44
N PHE A 104 -3.54 -9.61 18.64
CA PHE A 104 -2.11 -9.50 18.86
C PHE A 104 -1.80 -8.86 20.22
N SER A 105 -2.49 -7.76 20.55
CA SER A 105 -2.35 -7.06 21.83
C SER A 105 -2.69 -7.93 23.05
N ARG A 106 -3.71 -8.80 22.94
CA ARG A 106 -4.04 -9.78 23.97
C ARG A 106 -3.00 -10.91 24.05
N ARG A 107 -2.50 -11.41 22.92
CA ARG A 107 -1.50 -12.50 22.83
C ARG A 107 -0.17 -12.12 23.49
N ILE A 108 0.29 -10.88 23.29
CA ILE A 108 1.51 -10.36 23.93
C ILE A 108 1.28 -9.92 25.40
N LYS A 109 0.10 -10.19 25.97
CA LYS A 109 -0.30 -9.81 27.35
C LYS A 109 -0.17 -8.30 27.61
N LEU A 110 -0.35 -7.46 26.60
CA LEU A 110 -0.32 -6.00 26.75
C LEU A 110 -1.59 -5.43 27.41
N THR A 111 -2.50 -6.28 27.90
CA THR A 111 -3.82 -5.89 28.41
C THR A 111 -3.76 -4.84 29.53
N ASN A 112 -2.69 -4.83 30.34
CA ASN A 112 -2.49 -3.82 31.37
C ASN A 112 -1.72 -2.57 30.87
N GLY A 113 -0.94 -2.69 29.79
CA GLY A 113 -0.09 -1.64 29.23
C GLY A 113 -0.73 -0.76 28.16
N ILE A 114 -1.85 -1.19 27.55
CA ILE A 114 -2.55 -0.45 26.48
C ILE A 114 -2.88 0.99 26.89
N ARG A 115 -3.26 1.24 28.14
CA ARG A 115 -3.56 2.60 28.64
C ARG A 115 -2.35 3.52 28.49
N TRP A 116 -1.16 3.04 28.86
CA TRP A 116 0.09 3.79 28.73
C TRP A 116 0.50 3.97 27.28
N VAL A 117 0.28 2.97 26.43
CA VAL A 117 0.53 3.06 24.99
C VAL A 117 -0.35 4.13 24.34
N VAL A 118 -1.64 4.16 24.66
CA VAL A 118 -2.57 5.17 24.12
C VAL A 118 -2.16 6.57 24.55
N ILE A 119 -1.78 6.76 25.82
CA ILE A 119 -1.31 8.05 26.33
C ILE A 119 -0.01 8.47 25.63
N ALA A 120 0.95 7.55 25.46
CA ALA A 120 2.21 7.84 24.77
C ALA A 120 1.98 8.23 23.30
N VAL A 121 1.08 7.53 22.58
CA VAL A 121 0.70 7.87 21.20
C VAL A 121 0.01 9.23 21.14
N ALA A 122 -0.92 9.50 22.06
CA ALA A 122 -1.59 10.80 22.13
C ALA A 122 -0.60 11.94 22.39
N PHE A 123 0.33 11.74 23.31
CA PHE A 123 1.37 12.72 23.63
C PHE A 123 2.33 12.94 22.46
N GLY A 124 2.76 11.87 21.79
CA GLY A 124 3.58 11.96 20.57
C GLY A 124 2.87 12.71 19.44
N LYS A 125 1.57 12.46 19.23
CA LYS A 125 0.76 13.22 18.26
C LYS A 125 0.60 14.68 18.67
N ALA A 126 0.38 14.96 19.95
CA ALA A 126 0.27 16.33 20.46
C ALA A 126 1.57 17.10 20.24
N LEU A 127 2.72 16.55 20.64
CA LEU A 127 4.03 17.14 20.42
C LEU A 127 4.37 17.28 18.94
N GLY A 128 4.07 16.27 18.12
CA GLY A 128 4.26 16.32 16.68
C GLY A 128 3.44 17.43 16.02
N SER A 129 2.18 17.59 16.43
CA SER A 129 1.32 18.68 15.95
C SER A 129 1.85 20.04 16.40
N LEU A 130 2.26 20.18 17.66
CA LEU A 130 2.83 21.42 18.18
C LEU A 130 4.11 21.81 17.45
N TYR A 131 4.99 20.84 17.18
CA TYR A 131 6.21 21.05 16.41
C TYR A 131 5.91 21.45 14.95
N TYR A 132 4.94 20.79 14.31
CA TYR A 132 4.48 21.13 12.95
C TYR A 132 3.98 22.57 12.85
N PHE A 133 3.14 23.01 13.79
CA PHE A 133 2.64 24.39 13.86
C PHE A 133 3.74 25.39 14.24
N TYR A 134 4.65 25.02 15.13
CA TYR A 134 5.79 25.86 15.53
C TYR A 134 6.76 26.12 14.36
N LYS A 135 7.07 25.08 13.58
CA LYS A 135 7.88 25.18 12.37
C LYS A 135 7.19 25.90 11.21
N ARG A 136 5.89 26.23 11.34
CA ARG A 136 5.06 26.79 10.27
C ARG A 136 5.23 26.03 8.96
N TRP A 137 5.23 24.69 9.02
CA TRP A 137 5.18 23.85 7.81
C TRP A 137 3.79 23.87 7.17
N PHE A 138 3.22 25.06 7.04
CA PHE A 138 2.11 25.32 6.14
C PHE A 138 2.65 25.41 4.71
N PRO A 139 1.96 24.84 3.71
CA PRO A 139 2.06 25.35 2.35
C PRO A 139 1.54 26.79 2.25
#